data_AF-A0A952J7Y3-F1
#
_entry.id   AF-A0A952J7Y3-F1
#
_cell.length_a   1.000
_cell.length_b   1.000
_cell.length_c   1.000
_cell.angle_alpha   90.00
_cell.angle_beta   90.00
_cell.angle_gamma   90.00
#
_symmetry.space_group_name_H-M   'P 1'
#
loop_
_entity.id
_entity.type
_entity.pdbx_description
1 polymer ?
#
loop_
_entity_poly.entity_id
_entity_poly.type
_entity_poly.pdbx_seq_one_letter_code
_entity_poly.pdbx_strand_id
1 'polypeptide(L)'
;MNKLVIVELNNQNIKIIKGDNVIEVSWLDVETVKMLPTIFPPLYKLRLKNYEDYFLFNTTRWGAQFMVFTWDWSDMGELIKKKKNELGI
;
A
#
# COMPACT_ATOMS: atom_id res chain seq x y z
N MET A 1 -17.26 3.86 -7.42
CA MET A 1 -15.92 3.95 -8.04
C MET A 1 -15.07 2.79 -7.55
N ASN A 2 -14.36 2.09 -8.45
CA ASN A 2 -13.42 1.04 -8.05
C ASN A 2 -12.21 1.68 -7.36
N LYS A 3 -11.92 1.25 -6.12
CA LYS A 3 -10.81 1.74 -5.29
C LYS A 3 -9.57 0.87 -5.41
N LEU A 4 -9.72 -0.32 -6.00
CA LEU A 4 -8.60 -1.23 -6.26
C LEU A 4 -7.76 -0.68 -7.42
N VAL A 5 -6.46 -0.57 -7.18
CA VAL A 5 -5.46 -0.03 -8.11
C VAL A 5 -4.21 -0.91 -8.09
N ILE A 6 -3.39 -0.75 -9.12
CA ILE A 6 -2.03 -1.31 -9.14
C ILE A 6 -1.10 -0.25 -8.55
N VAL A 7 -0.18 -0.68 -7.68
CA VAL A 7 0.81 0.21 -7.07
C VAL A 7 2.21 -0.35 -7.31
N GLU A 8 3.10 0.51 -7.78
CA GLU A 8 4.55 0.26 -7.84
C GLU A 8 5.21 1.12 -6.77
N LEU A 9 5.99 0.48 -5.89
CA LEU A 9 6.73 1.16 -4.82
C LEU A 9 8.22 1.12 -5.12
N ASN A 10 8.88 2.25 -4.90
CA ASN A 10 10.32 2.30 -4.76
C ASN A 10 10.69 3.16 -3.54
N ASN A 11 11.98 3.37 -3.28
CA ASN A 11 12.44 4.08 -2.08
C ASN A 11 12.06 5.57 -2.03
N GLN A 12 11.72 6.18 -3.15
CA GLN A 12 11.45 7.62 -3.26
C GLN A 12 9.96 7.90 -3.52
N ASN A 13 9.34 7.09 -4.38
CA ASN A 13 8.05 7.39 -5.00
C ASN A 13 7.08 6.21 -4.86
N ILE A 14 5.79 6.55 -4.90
CA ILE A 14 4.68 5.62 -5.07
C ILE A 14 4.01 5.96 -6.39
N LYS A 15 3.88 4.96 -7.27
CA LYS A 15 3.15 5.11 -8.53
C LYS A 15 1.86 4.31 -8.47
N ILE A 16 0.73 5.01 -8.64
CA ILE A 16 -0.62 4.49 -8.55
C ILE A 16 -1.21 4.44 -9.96
N ILE A 17 -1.57 3.25 -10.42
CA ILE A 17 -2.07 2.99 -11.77
C ILE A 17 -3.54 2.58 -11.68
N LYS A 18 -4.42 3.36 -12.33
CA LYS A 18 -5.87 3.17 -12.35
C LYS A 18 -6.41 3.28 -13.78
N GLY A 19 -6.47 2.15 -14.47
CA GLY A 19 -6.75 2.14 -15.91
C GLY A 19 -5.64 2.91 -16.63
N ASP A 20 -6.02 3.88 -17.46
CA ASP A 20 -5.08 4.72 -18.21
C ASP A 20 -4.49 5.88 -17.37
N ASN A 21 -4.99 6.10 -16.15
CA ASN A 21 -4.50 7.16 -15.28
C ASN A 21 -3.33 6.67 -14.43
N VAL A 22 -2.24 7.44 -14.43
CA VAL A 22 -1.07 7.23 -13.58
C VAL A 22 -0.90 8.44 -12.68
N ILE A 23 -0.81 8.19 -11.38
CA ILE A 23 -0.52 9.21 -10.36
C ILE A 23 0.79 8.81 -9.70
N GLU A 24 1.78 9.69 -9.72
CA GLU A 24 3.06 9.48 -9.05
C GLU A 24 3.21 10.48 -7.91
N VAL A 25 3.53 10.00 -6.71
CA VAL A 25 3.64 10.81 -5.49
C VAL A 25 4.86 10.45 -4.67
N SER A 26 5.34 11.39 -3.86
CA SER A 26 6.41 11.10 -2.90
C SER A 26 5.85 10.32 -1.71
N TRP A 27 6.70 9.53 -1.05
CA TRP A 27 6.37 9.01 0.27
C TRP A 27 6.04 10.10 1.30
N LEU A 28 6.57 11.32 1.12
CA LEU A 28 6.25 12.46 1.96
C LEU A 28 4.80 12.95 1.79
N ASP A 29 4.15 12.62 0.68
CA ASP A 29 2.75 12.96 0.40
C ASP A 29 1.79 11.90 0.93
N VAL A 30 2.30 10.83 1.52
CA VAL A 30 1.47 9.79 2.15
C VAL A 30 0.98 10.28 3.50
N GLU A 31 -0.33 10.20 3.72
CA GLU A 31 -0.95 10.45 5.01
C GLU A 31 -0.94 9.16 5.85
N THR A 32 -1.41 8.05 5.29
CA THR A 32 -1.39 6.75 5.97
C THR A 32 -1.27 5.60 4.97
N VAL A 33 -0.60 4.52 5.40
CA VAL A 33 -0.61 3.24 4.69
C VAL A 33 -0.79 2.10 5.70
N LYS A 34 -1.91 1.36 5.57
CA LYS A 34 -2.31 0.35 6.57
C LYS A 34 -2.77 -0.93 5.90
N MET A 35 -2.22 -2.06 6.35
CA MET A 35 -2.68 -3.39 5.96
C MET A 35 -4.02 -3.70 6.64
N LEU A 36 -4.93 -4.33 5.91
CA LEU A 36 -6.16 -4.91 6.45
C LEU A 36 -5.84 -6.34 6.92
N PRO A 37 -5.90 -6.63 8.24
CA PRO A 37 -5.27 -7.81 8.82
C PRO A 37 -5.93 -9.14 8.46
N THR A 38 -7.15 -9.14 7.91
CA THR A 38 -7.95 -10.35 7.68
C THR A 38 -8.15 -10.71 6.21
N ILE A 39 -7.51 -9.99 5.28
CA ILE A 39 -7.70 -10.15 3.83
C ILE A 39 -6.43 -10.71 3.19
N PHE A 40 -6.60 -11.79 2.42
CA PHE A 40 -5.54 -12.43 1.64
C PHE A 40 -5.88 -12.45 0.13
N PRO A 41 -4.94 -12.14 -0.79
CA PRO A 41 -3.58 -11.67 -0.55
C PRO A 41 -3.54 -10.37 0.27
N PRO A 42 -2.42 -10.03 0.94
CA PRO A 42 -2.36 -8.87 1.84
C PRO A 42 -2.89 -7.62 1.14
N LEU A 43 -3.88 -6.96 1.74
CA LEU A 43 -4.55 -5.80 1.17
C LEU A 43 -4.20 -4.57 1.99
N TYR A 44 -3.76 -3.51 1.31
CA TYR A 44 -3.37 -2.25 1.92
C TYR A 44 -4.32 -1.14 1.52
N LYS A 45 -4.55 -0.22 2.47
CA LYS A 45 -5.24 1.04 2.28
C LYS A 45 -4.21 2.17 2.32
N LEU A 46 -4.11 2.93 1.23
CA LEU A 46 -3.26 4.10 1.07
C LEU A 46 -4.10 5.38 1.05
N ARG A 47 -3.75 6.36 1.88
CA ARG A 47 -4.28 7.72 1.83
C ARG A 47 -3.15 8.70 1.58
N LEU A 48 -3.42 9.69 0.75
CA LEU A 48 -2.49 10.76 0.44
C LEU A 48 -2.95 12.05 1.14
N LYS A 49 -1.99 12.90 1.48
CA LYS A 49 -2.26 14.24 1.98
C LYS A 49 -3.03 15.02 0.92
N ASN A 50 -4.04 15.79 1.35
CA ASN A 50 -4.88 16.60 0.47
C ASN A 50 -5.62 15.81 -0.64
N TYR A 51 -5.79 14.49 -0.46
CA TYR A 51 -6.60 13.66 -1.35
C TYR A 51 -7.76 13.06 -0.54
N GLU A 52 -9.00 13.37 -0.93
CA GLU A 52 -10.17 13.06 -0.09
C GLU A 52 -10.42 11.55 0.08
N ASP A 53 -10.17 10.76 -0.97
CA ASP A 53 -10.44 9.32 -0.97
C ASP A 53 -9.19 8.49 -0.61
N TYR A 54 -9.26 7.19 -0.82
CA TYR A 54 -8.16 6.26 -0.58
C TYR A 54 -8.04 5.25 -1.72
N PHE A 55 -6.87 4.65 -1.79
CA PHE A 55 -6.54 3.59 -2.72
C PHE A 55 -6.46 2.26 -1.97
N LEU A 56 -6.91 1.19 -2.62
CA LEU A 56 -6.70 -0.18 -2.18
C LEU A 56 -5.75 -0.86 -3.15
N PHE A 57 -4.76 -1.57 -2.63
CA PHE A 57 -3.84 -2.34 -3.46
C PHE A 57 -3.38 -3.58 -2.70
N ASN A 58 -3.14 -4.65 -3.44
CA ASN A 58 -2.54 -5.86 -2.88
C ASN A 58 -1.02 -5.82 -3.07
N THR A 59 -0.29 -6.41 -2.13
CA THR A 59 1.10 -6.80 -2.35
C THR A 59 1.15 -8.19 -2.99
N THR A 60 2.34 -8.75 -3.19
CA THR A 60 2.49 -10.07 -3.84
C THR A 60 1.97 -11.20 -2.94
N ARG A 61 1.84 -12.42 -3.49
CA ARG A 61 1.39 -13.61 -2.74
C ARG A 61 2.40 -14.13 -1.71
N TRP A 62 3.55 -13.49 -1.54
CA TRP A 62 4.56 -13.86 -0.55
C TRP A 62 4.14 -13.36 0.83
N GLY A 63 3.17 -14.05 1.42
CA GLY A 63 2.65 -13.80 2.75
C GLY A 63 2.03 -15.07 3.33
N ALA A 64 1.90 -15.13 4.64
CA ALA A 64 1.26 -16.24 5.33
C ALA A 64 -0.06 -15.77 5.95
N GLN A 65 -1.11 -16.57 5.79
CA GLN A 65 -2.34 -16.40 6.57
C GLN A 65 -2.36 -17.48 7.64
N PHE A 66 -2.36 -17.08 8.91
CA PHE A 66 -2.51 -17.98 10.05
C PHE A 66 -3.80 -17.63 10.79
N MET A 67 -4.75 -18.58 10.83
CA MET A 67 -6.13 -18.32 11.24
C MET A 67 -6.73 -17.13 10.46
N VAL A 68 -7.22 -16.11 11.16
CA VAL A 68 -7.79 -14.88 10.56
C VAL A 68 -6.74 -13.77 10.36
N PHE A 69 -5.48 -13.99 10.74
CA PHE A 69 -4.42 -12.97 10.62
C PHE A 69 -3.55 -13.19 9.39
N THR A 70 -3.40 -12.14 8.60
CA THR A 70 -2.57 -12.08 7.41
C THR A 70 -1.26 -11.38 7.75
N TRP A 71 -0.15 -11.98 7.33
CA TRP A 71 1.20 -11.44 7.44
C TRP A 71 1.74 -11.21 6.03
N ASP A 72 2.31 -10.04 5.80
CA ASP A 72 2.97 -9.69 4.55
C ASP A 72 4.50 -9.77 4.72
N TRP A 73 5.12 -10.68 3.97
CA TRP A 73 6.58 -10.87 3.90
C TRP A 73 7.13 -10.57 2.51
N SER A 74 6.36 -9.87 1.68
CA SER A 74 6.83 -9.41 0.38
C SER A 74 7.81 -8.24 0.54
N ASP A 75 8.70 -8.07 -0.44
CA ASP A 75 9.60 -6.90 -0.51
C ASP A 75 8.82 -5.58 -0.42
N MET A 76 7.60 -5.56 -0.97
CA MET A 76 6.69 -4.41 -0.90
C MET A 76 6.21 -4.17 0.53
N GLY A 77 5.82 -5.23 1.25
CA GLY A 77 5.44 -5.18 2.66
C GLY A 77 6.58 -4.71 3.56
N GLU A 78 7.81 -5.21 3.32
CA GLU A 78 9.01 -4.77 4.03
C GLU A 78 9.33 -3.29 3.78
N LEU A 79 9.24 -2.84 2.51
CA LEU A 79 9.44 -1.45 2.14
C LEU A 79 8.41 -0.54 2.82
N ILE A 80 7.13 -0.93 2.83
CA ILE A 80 6.07 -0.18 3.53
C ILE A 80 6.42 -0.08 5.02
N LYS A 81 6.80 -1.19 5.68
CA LYS A 81 7.17 -1.18 7.10
C LYS A 81 8.35 -0.24 7.36
N LYS A 82 9.38 -0.28 6.52
CA LYS A 82 10.55 0.62 6.59
C LYS A 82 10.12 2.08 6.46
N LYS A 83 9.30 2.42 5.47
CA LYS A 83 8.85 3.80 5.22
C LYS A 83 7.97 4.35 6.33
N LYS A 84 7.10 3.53 6.90
CA LYS A 84 6.32 3.89 8.09
C LYS A 84 7.21 4.26 9.27
N ASN A 85 8.26 3.47 9.53
CA ASN A 85 9.21 3.75 10.60
C ASN A 85 10.04 5.02 10.33
N GLU A 86 10.48 5.23 9.08
CA GLU A 86 11.26 6.42 8.69
C GLU A 86 10.46 7.73 8.77
N LEU A 87 9.17 7.68 8.41
CA LEU A 87 8.35 8.89 8.22
C LEU A 87 7.29 9.10 9.30
N GLY A 88 7.10 8.13 10.22
CA GLY A 88 6.11 8.21 11.28
C GLY A 88 4.65 8.13 10.80
N ILE A 89 4.39 7.37 9.72
CA ILE A 89 3.06 7.20 9.08
C ILE A 89 2.44 5.80 9.27
#